data_AF-A0A9X1ZF10-F1
#
_entry.id   AF-A0A9X1ZF10-F1
#
_cell.length_a   1.000
_cell.length_b   1.000
_cell.length_c   1.000
_cell.angle_alpha   90.00
_cell.angle_beta   90.00
_cell.angle_gamma   90.00
#
_symmetry.space_group_name_H-M   'P 1'
#
loop_
_entity.id
_entity.type
_entity.pdbx_description
1 polymer ?
#
loop_
_entity_poly.entity_id
_entity_poly.type
_entity_poly.pdbx_seq_one_letter_code
_entity_poly.pdbx_strand_id
1 'polypeptide(L)'
;MDTIPEGTVFEAFNISSETWDAGSHWSASSIDKMIIIEGSVKDDHSLTMNAIGDQKSIFVGGLRNSFRHLICRSIDGEKQIEFTHYRASQITNEHKKLNYLLYVHPTGKKWAIAENHTKVVVMFKNDQTDGRWVLYENNSIDLTTDAGHAEWIKVIRSKQGKGYNLDGTCTYNGIIKQ
;
A
#
# COMPACT_ATOMS: atom_id res chain seq x y z
N MET A 1 25.64 13.97 1.08
CA MET A 1 24.41 13.31 1.55
C MET A 1 23.68 12.89 0.32
N ASP A 2 23.49 11.59 0.11
CA ASP A 2 22.66 11.09 -0.97
C ASP A 2 21.23 11.55 -0.71
N THR A 3 20.80 12.56 -1.45
CA THR A 3 19.50 13.19 -1.25
C THR A 3 18.43 12.27 -1.82
N ILE A 4 17.49 11.86 -0.98
CA ILE A 4 16.31 11.10 -1.40
C ILE A 4 15.52 11.97 -2.39
N PRO A 5 15.28 11.50 -3.63
CA PRO A 5 14.49 12.25 -4.60
C PRO A 5 13.08 12.56 -4.06
N GLU A 6 12.55 13.71 -4.47
CA GLU A 6 11.16 14.05 -4.16
C GLU A 6 10.21 13.09 -4.89
N GLY A 7 9.12 12.71 -4.22
CA GLY A 7 8.17 11.74 -4.76
C GLY A 7 8.65 10.29 -4.67
N THR A 8 9.82 10.01 -4.09
CA THR A 8 10.20 8.63 -3.80
C THR A 8 9.22 8.03 -2.80
N VAL A 9 8.59 6.93 -3.20
CA VAL A 9 7.68 6.14 -2.38
C VAL A 9 8.44 4.98 -1.73
N PHE A 10 8.19 4.78 -0.44
CA PHE A 10 8.80 3.74 0.37
C PHE A 10 7.75 2.77 0.90
N GLU A 11 8.12 1.49 0.93
CA GLU A 11 7.43 0.41 1.62
C GLU A 11 7.98 0.31 3.04
N ALA A 12 7.16 0.66 4.04
CA ALA A 12 7.60 0.76 5.43
C ALA A 12 6.91 -0.26 6.34
N PHE A 13 7.65 -0.73 7.34
CA PHE A 13 7.16 -1.60 8.40
C PHE A 13 7.56 -1.04 9.74
N ASN A 14 6.68 -1.18 10.71
CA ASN A 14 6.99 -0.95 12.10
C ASN A 14 7.77 -2.15 12.65
N ILE A 15 8.86 -1.86 13.34
CA ILE A 15 9.78 -2.84 13.92
C ILE A 15 9.39 -3.13 15.37
N SER A 16 8.80 -2.16 16.06
CA SER A 16 8.55 -2.21 17.50
C SER A 16 7.11 -2.55 17.91
N SER A 17 6.12 -2.35 17.03
CA SER A 17 4.70 -2.51 17.35
C SER A 17 3.86 -2.86 16.11
N GLU A 18 2.66 -3.42 16.32
CA GLU A 18 1.66 -3.57 15.25
C GLU A 18 1.00 -2.24 14.86
N THR A 19 1.03 -1.25 15.76
CA THR A 19 0.48 0.11 15.60
C THR A 19 1.57 1.14 15.37
N TRP A 20 1.27 2.24 14.68
CA TRP A 20 2.21 3.34 14.40
C TRP A 20 1.98 4.51 15.36
N ASP A 21 2.11 4.23 16.65
CA ASP A 21 1.94 5.22 17.71
C ASP A 21 3.28 5.91 18.03
N ALA A 22 3.22 7.04 18.74
CA ALA A 22 4.41 7.77 19.19
C ALA A 22 5.44 6.86 19.87
N GLY A 23 6.71 7.04 19.52
CA GLY A 23 7.83 6.20 19.97
C GLY A 23 8.05 4.91 19.16
N SER A 24 7.13 4.56 18.26
CA SER A 24 7.33 3.41 17.37
C SER A 24 8.49 3.62 16.41
N HIS A 25 9.27 2.56 16.18
CA HIS A 25 10.39 2.52 15.23
C HIS A 25 9.97 1.85 13.94
N TRP A 26 10.47 2.35 12.81
CA TRP A 26 10.14 1.83 11.50
C TRP A 26 11.36 1.77 10.57
N SER A 27 11.31 0.87 9.61
CA SER A 27 12.24 0.78 8.48
C SER A 27 11.44 0.75 7.19
N ALA A 28 11.94 1.42 6.16
CA ALA A 28 11.30 1.47 4.86
C ALA A 28 12.31 1.33 3.72
N SER A 29 11.90 0.66 2.65
CA SER A 29 12.67 0.50 1.42
C SER A 29 11.96 1.17 0.26
N SER A 30 12.67 1.89 -0.59
CA SER A 30 12.12 2.39 -1.84
C SER A 30 11.63 1.23 -2.71
N ILE A 31 10.67 1.47 -3.59
CA ILE A 31 10.07 0.41 -4.42
C ILE A 31 11.11 -0.30 -5.31
N ASP A 32 12.10 0.43 -5.81
CA ASP A 32 13.24 -0.11 -6.57
C ASP A 32 14.32 -0.74 -5.68
N LYS A 33 14.10 -0.75 -4.36
CA LYS A 33 14.99 -1.24 -3.30
C LYS A 33 16.36 -0.58 -3.27
N MET A 34 16.51 0.59 -3.88
CA MET A 34 17.78 1.33 -3.95
C MET A 34 18.11 2.06 -2.65
N ILE A 35 17.08 2.51 -1.93
CA ILE A 35 17.21 3.36 -0.74
C ILE A 35 16.50 2.68 0.43
N ILE A 36 17.18 2.59 1.56
CA ILE A 36 16.61 2.16 2.84
C ILE A 36 16.61 3.36 3.77
N ILE A 37 15.53 3.56 4.50
CA ILE A 37 15.41 4.61 5.51
C ILE A 37 14.88 4.03 6.81
N GLU A 38 15.33 4.57 7.93
CA GLU A 38 14.84 4.18 9.25
C GLU A 38 14.51 5.41 10.07
N GLY A 39 13.57 5.25 11.00
CA GLY A 39 12.99 6.37 11.70
C GLY A 39 12.13 6.00 12.89
N SER A 40 11.52 7.02 13.49
CA SER A 40 10.52 6.86 14.54
C SER A 40 9.29 7.73 14.30
N VAL A 41 8.20 7.41 15.01
CA VAL A 41 6.98 8.23 15.06
C VAL A 41 7.09 9.18 16.26
N LYS A 42 6.91 10.48 16.03
CA LYS A 42 6.90 11.50 17.10
C LYS A 42 5.56 11.55 17.83
N ASP A 43 5.52 12.30 18.93
CA ASP A 43 4.29 12.54 19.72
C ASP A 43 3.15 13.18 18.90
N ASP A 44 3.49 14.05 17.95
CA ASP A 44 2.55 14.68 17.01
C ASP A 44 2.19 13.76 15.82
N HIS A 45 2.62 12.50 15.84
CA HIS A 45 2.46 11.50 14.79
C HIS A 45 3.19 11.80 13.47
N SER A 46 4.07 12.82 13.44
CA SER A 46 5.00 13.01 12.33
C SER A 46 6.13 11.99 12.36
N LEU A 47 6.79 11.79 11.21
CA LEU A 47 7.88 10.81 11.07
C LEU A 47 9.23 11.50 11.14
N THR A 48 10.18 10.92 11.88
CA THR A 48 11.60 11.28 11.82
C THR A 48 12.35 10.33 10.93
N MET A 49 13.34 10.82 10.21
CA MET A 49 14.32 9.98 9.53
C MET A 49 15.62 10.01 10.34
N ASN A 50 15.97 8.88 10.94
CA ASN A 50 17.14 8.74 11.81
C ASN A 50 18.35 8.21 11.02
N ALA A 51 18.13 7.41 9.96
CA ALA A 51 19.19 6.87 9.13
C ALA A 51 18.76 6.71 7.66
N ILE A 52 19.75 6.80 6.76
CA ILE A 52 19.62 6.48 5.33
C ILE A 52 20.70 5.45 4.99
N GLY A 53 20.29 4.36 4.35
CA GLY A 53 21.13 3.30 3.83
C GLY A 53 20.88 3.05 2.34
N ASP A 54 21.77 2.26 1.73
CA ASP A 54 21.69 1.82 0.34
C ASP A 54 21.28 0.34 0.23
N GLN A 55 21.33 -0.22 -0.99
CA GLN A 55 21.06 -1.65 -1.25
C GLN A 55 21.87 -2.64 -0.42
N LYS A 56 23.03 -2.23 0.12
CA LYS A 56 23.91 -3.09 0.93
C LYS A 56 23.54 -3.06 2.41
N SER A 57 22.64 -2.16 2.80
CA SER A 57 22.16 -2.03 4.18
C SER A 57 21.18 -3.17 4.49
N ILE A 58 21.28 -3.75 5.69
CA ILE A 58 20.43 -4.86 6.11
C ILE A 58 19.02 -4.32 6.35
N PHE A 59 18.07 -4.69 5.49
CA PHE A 59 16.66 -4.39 5.72
C PHE A 59 16.14 -5.23 6.89
N VAL A 60 15.90 -4.59 8.03
CA VAL A 60 15.28 -5.24 9.19
C VAL A 60 13.81 -5.44 8.90
N GLY A 61 13.42 -6.68 8.60
CA GLY A 61 12.02 -7.03 8.38
C GLY A 61 11.18 -6.72 9.63
N GLY A 62 10.21 -5.82 9.50
CA GLY A 62 9.30 -5.45 10.59
C GLY A 62 8.11 -6.41 10.76
N LEU A 63 7.19 -6.06 11.65
CA LEU A 63 5.97 -6.82 11.91
C LEU A 63 5.04 -6.73 10.69
N ARG A 64 4.73 -7.88 10.06
CA ARG A 64 3.98 -7.96 8.78
C ARG A 64 2.64 -7.21 8.78
N ASN A 65 1.99 -7.10 9.93
CA ASN A 65 0.68 -6.43 10.08
C ASN A 65 0.76 -4.90 10.10
N SER A 66 1.96 -4.33 10.11
CA SER A 66 2.19 -2.88 10.27
C SER A 66 2.58 -2.17 8.96
N PHE A 67 2.34 -2.76 7.79
CA PHE A 67 2.79 -2.18 6.51
C PHE A 67 2.14 -0.81 6.21
N ARG A 68 2.96 0.16 5.82
CA ARG A 68 2.55 1.51 5.38
C ARG A 68 3.37 1.92 4.15
N HIS A 69 2.81 2.82 3.35
CA HIS A 69 3.62 3.54 2.37
C HIS A 69 3.96 4.92 2.93
N LEU A 70 5.20 5.33 2.68
CA LEU A 70 5.71 6.66 3.00
C LEU A 70 6.11 7.35 1.69
N ILE A 71 6.09 8.68 1.68
CA ILE A 71 6.51 9.48 0.53
C ILE A 71 7.48 10.57 0.99
N CYS A 72 8.55 10.77 0.22
CA CYS A 72 9.45 11.91 0.40
C CYS A 72 8.85 13.16 -0.26
N ARG A 73 8.67 14.23 0.50
CA ARG A 73 8.22 15.55 0.00
C ARG A 73 9.22 16.64 0.36
N SER A 74 9.22 17.72 -0.42
CA SER A 74 9.92 18.95 -0.04
C SER A 74 8.95 19.91 0.64
N ILE A 75 9.18 20.24 1.90
CA ILE A 75 8.40 21.21 2.67
C ILE A 75 9.37 22.28 3.15
N ASP A 76 9.13 23.53 2.77
CA ASP A 76 9.99 24.67 3.09
C ASP A 76 11.47 24.47 2.70
N GLY A 77 11.72 23.70 1.63
CA GLY A 77 13.06 23.40 1.13
C GLY A 77 13.74 22.19 1.79
N GLU A 78 13.13 21.62 2.82
CA GLU A 78 13.64 20.42 3.51
C GLU A 78 12.93 19.15 3.06
N LYS A 79 13.66 18.04 2.96
CA LYS A 79 13.08 16.73 2.64
C LYS A 79 12.47 16.11 3.89
N GLN A 80 11.18 15.82 3.83
CA GLN A 80 10.42 15.19 4.90
C GLN A 80 9.79 13.89 4.40
N ILE A 81 9.67 12.92 5.30
CA ILE A 81 8.97 11.66 5.05
C ILE A 81 7.57 11.78 5.65
N GLU A 82 6.55 11.58 4.83
CA GLU A 82 5.15 11.63 5.25
C GLU A 82 4.47 10.28 5.02
N PHE A 83 3.44 9.99 5.81
CA PHE A 83 2.52 8.91 5.46
C PHE A 83 1.79 9.23 4.16
N THR A 84 1.69 8.25 3.27
CA THR A 84 0.80 8.40 2.11
C THR A 84 -0.67 8.36 2.53
N HIS A 85 -1.53 9.07 1.81
CA HIS A 85 -2.99 9.08 2.07
C HIS A 85 -3.69 7.74 1.81
N TYR A 86 -2.98 6.75 1.28
CA TYR A 86 -3.48 5.41 1.05
C TYR A 86 -2.71 4.38 1.87
N ARG A 87 -3.41 3.31 2.25
CA ARG A 87 -2.81 2.11 2.85
C ARG A 87 -2.64 1.06 1.77
N ALA A 88 -1.63 0.24 1.95
CA ALA A 88 -1.41 -0.94 1.13
C ALA A 88 -1.11 -2.14 2.02
N SER A 89 -0.98 -3.31 1.42
CA SER A 89 -0.47 -4.52 2.04
C SER A 89 0.69 -5.05 1.22
N GLN A 90 1.63 -5.73 1.88
CA GLN A 90 2.72 -6.41 1.19
C GLN A 90 2.15 -7.47 0.23
N ILE A 91 2.69 -7.51 -1.00
CA ILE A 91 2.24 -8.46 -2.01
C ILE A 91 2.87 -9.83 -1.74
N THR A 92 2.03 -10.84 -1.45
CA THR A 92 2.45 -12.21 -1.19
C THR A 92 2.40 -13.06 -2.47
N ASN A 93 2.93 -14.29 -2.40
CA ASN A 93 2.80 -15.26 -3.50
C ASN A 93 1.36 -15.75 -3.69
N GLU A 94 0.51 -15.66 -2.67
CA GLU A 94 -0.91 -16.01 -2.78
C GLU A 94 -1.64 -14.94 -3.60
N HIS A 95 -1.41 -13.66 -3.31
CA HIS A 95 -1.97 -12.54 -4.10
C HIS A 95 -1.66 -12.67 -5.59
N LYS A 96 -0.43 -13.07 -5.93
CA LYS A 96 0.00 -13.25 -7.32
C LYS A 96 -0.72 -14.37 -8.07
N LYS A 97 -1.39 -15.29 -7.37
CA LYS A 97 -2.16 -16.40 -7.94
C LYS A 97 -3.66 -16.09 -8.08
N LEU A 98 -4.12 -14.96 -7.53
CA LEU A 98 -5.53 -14.61 -7.55
C LEU A 98 -5.97 -14.09 -8.92
N ASN A 99 -7.24 -14.36 -9.22
CA ASN A 99 -7.98 -13.64 -10.24
C ASN A 99 -8.66 -12.44 -9.60
N TYR A 100 -8.91 -11.41 -10.40
CA TYR A 100 -9.45 -10.15 -9.95
C TYR A 100 -10.48 -9.63 -10.93
N LEU A 101 -11.61 -9.16 -10.42
CA LEU A 101 -12.56 -8.36 -11.17
C LEU A 101 -12.00 -6.95 -11.31
N LEU A 102 -11.66 -6.55 -12.52
CA LEU A 102 -11.17 -5.22 -12.86
C LEU A 102 -12.32 -4.29 -13.21
N TYR A 103 -12.33 -3.14 -12.56
CA TYR A 103 -13.24 -2.04 -12.82
C TYR A 103 -12.47 -0.79 -13.25
N VAL A 104 -13.03 -0.07 -14.23
CA VAL A 104 -12.44 1.13 -14.81
C VAL A 104 -13.42 2.29 -14.69
N HIS A 105 -12.92 3.43 -14.23
CA HIS A 105 -13.64 4.70 -14.20
C HIS A 105 -13.36 5.49 -15.49
N PRO A 106 -14.31 6.27 -16.03
CA PRO A 106 -14.10 7.08 -17.24
C PRO A 106 -12.92 8.04 -17.19
N THR A 107 -12.49 8.44 -15.99
CA THR A 107 -11.30 9.29 -15.79
C THR A 107 -9.97 8.51 -15.81
N GLY A 108 -9.98 7.24 -16.20
CA GLY A 108 -8.78 6.38 -16.25
C GLY A 108 -8.37 5.74 -14.91
N LYS A 109 -9.08 6.01 -13.81
CA LYS A 109 -8.83 5.37 -12.51
C LYS A 109 -9.21 3.89 -12.61
N LYS A 110 -8.37 3.01 -12.07
CA LYS A 110 -8.60 1.55 -12.08
C LYS A 110 -8.72 1.02 -10.66
N TRP A 111 -9.62 0.09 -10.46
CA TRP A 111 -9.84 -0.60 -9.20
C TRP A 111 -10.12 -2.07 -9.49
N ALA A 112 -9.47 -2.97 -8.78
CA ALA A 112 -9.65 -4.41 -8.94
C ALA A 112 -9.90 -5.05 -7.58
N ILE A 113 -10.67 -6.13 -7.54
CA ILE A 113 -10.96 -6.88 -6.32
C ILE A 113 -10.80 -8.37 -6.59
N ALA A 114 -10.13 -9.07 -5.67
CA ALA A 114 -9.84 -10.49 -5.85
C ALA A 114 -11.11 -11.33 -5.81
N GLU A 115 -11.11 -12.37 -6.64
CA GLU A 115 -12.07 -13.45 -6.61
C GLU A 115 -11.46 -14.62 -5.82
N ASN A 116 -12.29 -15.27 -4.99
CA ASN A 116 -11.94 -16.51 -4.29
C ASN A 116 -10.73 -16.40 -3.34
N HIS A 117 -10.76 -15.39 -2.45
CA HIS A 117 -9.83 -15.27 -1.32
C HIS A 117 -10.61 -15.31 0.00
N THR A 118 -9.96 -15.67 1.11
CA THR A 118 -10.60 -15.71 2.44
C THR A 118 -10.79 -14.31 3.04
N LYS A 119 -10.12 -13.30 2.48
CA LYS A 119 -10.16 -11.89 2.88
C LYS A 119 -10.47 -10.99 1.69
N VAL A 120 -10.97 -9.79 1.98
CA VAL A 120 -11.15 -8.77 0.95
C VAL A 120 -9.78 -8.24 0.51
N VAL A 121 -9.38 -8.57 -0.71
CA VAL A 121 -8.15 -8.07 -1.34
C VAL A 121 -8.53 -7.18 -2.51
N VAL A 122 -8.06 -5.94 -2.50
CA VAL A 122 -8.30 -4.96 -3.57
C VAL A 122 -6.99 -4.45 -4.12
N MET A 123 -6.98 -4.07 -5.38
CA MET A 123 -5.91 -3.30 -6.00
C MET A 123 -6.47 -2.00 -6.58
N PHE A 124 -5.70 -0.93 -6.59
CA PHE A 124 -6.12 0.33 -7.19
C PHE A 124 -4.95 1.06 -7.83
N LYS A 125 -5.26 1.83 -8.86
CA LYS A 125 -4.34 2.68 -9.61
C LYS A 125 -5.04 3.98 -9.95
N ASN A 126 -4.54 5.09 -9.40
CA ASN A 126 -5.11 6.42 -9.59
C ASN A 126 -4.02 7.50 -9.39
N ASP A 127 -4.44 8.77 -9.39
CA ASP A 127 -3.53 9.91 -9.21
C ASP A 127 -2.84 9.90 -7.83
N GLN A 128 -3.44 9.28 -6.81
CA GLN A 128 -2.85 9.19 -5.47
C GLN A 128 -1.72 8.16 -5.42
N THR A 129 -1.70 7.20 -6.33
CA THR A 129 -0.69 6.14 -6.39
C THR A 129 0.38 6.41 -7.46
N ASP A 130 0.45 7.65 -7.98
CA ASP A 130 1.31 8.04 -9.09
C ASP A 130 1.19 7.09 -10.30
N GLY A 131 -0.03 6.61 -10.57
CA GLY A 131 -0.29 5.67 -11.66
C GLY A 131 0.26 4.27 -11.43
N ARG A 132 0.71 3.92 -10.22
CA ARG A 132 1.14 2.57 -9.85
C ARG A 132 -0.02 1.76 -9.28
N TRP A 133 0.04 0.45 -9.46
CA TRP A 133 -0.90 -0.47 -8.82
C TRP A 133 -0.51 -0.69 -7.37
N VAL A 134 -1.47 -0.50 -6.47
CA VAL A 134 -1.31 -0.70 -5.03
C VAL A 134 -2.33 -1.72 -4.56
N LEU A 135 -1.88 -2.72 -3.80
CA LEU A 135 -2.72 -3.76 -3.20
C LEU A 135 -3.07 -3.38 -1.76
N TYR A 136 -4.30 -3.63 -1.34
CA TYR A 136 -4.75 -3.55 0.05
C TYR A 136 -5.55 -4.81 0.40
N GLU A 137 -5.21 -5.43 1.52
CA GLU A 137 -5.91 -6.58 2.09
C GLU A 137 -6.54 -6.20 3.43
N ASN A 138 -7.85 -6.42 3.56
CA ASN A 138 -8.59 -6.17 4.79
C ASN A 138 -8.75 -7.47 5.60
N ASN A 139 -7.90 -7.60 6.62
CA ASN A 139 -7.88 -8.77 7.51
C ASN A 139 -9.12 -8.91 8.41
N SER A 140 -9.87 -7.82 8.61
CA SER A 140 -11.04 -7.78 9.48
C SER A 140 -12.30 -8.39 8.85
N ILE A 141 -12.32 -8.64 7.54
CA ILE A 141 -13.46 -9.24 6.84
C ILE A 141 -13.12 -10.68 6.46
N ASP A 142 -13.89 -11.63 6.98
CA ASP A 142 -13.76 -13.06 6.67
C ASP A 142 -14.78 -13.51 5.62
N LEU A 143 -14.29 -13.71 4.39
CA LEU A 143 -15.09 -14.13 3.25
C LEU A 143 -15.46 -15.62 3.27
N THR A 144 -15.08 -16.37 4.30
CA THR A 144 -15.63 -17.72 4.51
C THR A 144 -17.02 -17.68 5.15
N THR A 145 -17.50 -16.50 5.54
CA THR A 145 -18.80 -16.28 6.19
C THR A 145 -19.76 -15.51 5.28
N ASP A 146 -21.07 -15.74 5.45
CA ASP A 146 -22.10 -14.99 4.73
C ASP A 146 -22.04 -13.48 5.00
N ALA A 147 -21.72 -13.10 6.23
CA ALA A 147 -21.53 -11.71 6.61
C ALA A 147 -20.36 -11.06 5.85
N GLY A 148 -19.23 -11.77 5.74
CA GLY A 148 -18.10 -11.28 4.96
C GLY A 148 -18.41 -11.19 3.47
N HIS A 149 -19.09 -12.19 2.90
CA HIS A 149 -19.57 -12.14 1.51
C HIS A 149 -20.49 -10.94 1.26
N ALA A 150 -21.40 -10.64 2.18
CA ALA A 150 -22.28 -9.48 2.08
C ALA A 150 -21.49 -8.15 2.07
N GLU A 151 -20.44 -8.04 2.89
CA GLU A 151 -19.55 -6.87 2.90
C GLU A 151 -18.73 -6.76 1.60
N TRP A 152 -18.23 -7.86 1.04
CA TRP A 152 -17.56 -7.86 -0.26
C TRP A 152 -18.48 -7.33 -1.37
N ILE A 153 -19.74 -7.78 -1.40
CA ILE A 153 -20.76 -7.28 -2.34
C ILE A 153 -21.03 -5.78 -2.13
N LYS A 154 -21.14 -5.32 -0.87
CA LYS A 154 -21.30 -3.88 -0.56
C LYS A 154 -20.13 -3.05 -1.10
N VAL A 155 -18.89 -3.52 -0.94
CA VAL A 155 -17.70 -2.84 -1.44
C VAL A 155 -17.78 -2.66 -2.95
N ILE A 156 -18.15 -3.71 -3.69
CA ILE A 156 -18.34 -3.64 -5.15
C ILE A 156 -19.43 -2.65 -5.52
N ARG A 157 -20.61 -2.76 -4.90
CA ARG A 157 -21.74 -1.84 -5.17
C ARG A 157 -21.37 -0.38 -4.87
N SER A 158 -20.60 -0.13 -3.82
CA SER A 158 -20.09 1.21 -3.50
C SER A 158 -19.18 1.76 -4.61
N LYS A 159 -18.33 0.91 -5.21
CA LYS A 159 -17.46 1.31 -6.33
C LYS A 159 -18.26 1.55 -7.61
N GLN A 160 -19.21 0.68 -7.93
CA GLN A 160 -20.13 0.89 -9.05
C GLN A 160 -20.93 2.19 -8.88
N GLY A 161 -21.43 2.48 -7.68
CA GLY A 161 -22.10 3.76 -7.36
C GLY A 161 -21.20 5.00 -7.50
N LYS A 162 -19.87 4.82 -7.55
CA LYS A 162 -18.88 5.86 -7.85
C LYS A 162 -18.49 5.92 -9.33
N GLY A 163 -19.24 5.28 -10.21
CA GLY A 163 -19.04 5.33 -11.66
C GLY A 163 -17.99 4.36 -12.21
N TYR A 164 -17.53 3.39 -11.42
CA TYR A 164 -16.64 2.34 -11.91
C TYR A 164 -17.44 1.26 -12.64
N ASN A 165 -17.04 0.93 -13.87
CA ASN A 165 -17.67 -0.11 -14.67
C ASN A 165 -16.78 -1.36 -14.71
N LEU A 166 -17.40 -2.54 -14.66
CA LEU A 166 -16.66 -3.80 -14.82
C LEU A 166 -16.10 -3.88 -16.24
N ASP A 167 -14.79 -4.06 -16.34
CA ASP A 167 -14.06 -4.23 -17.60
C ASP A 167 -13.81 -5.71 -17.90
N GLY A 168 -13.53 -6.52 -16.86
CA GLY A 168 -13.40 -7.96 -16.99
C GLY A 168 -12.71 -8.62 -15.80
N THR A 169 -12.38 -9.90 -15.95
CA THR A 169 -11.56 -10.65 -14.99
C THR A 169 -10.12 -10.73 -15.47
N CYS A 170 -9.16 -10.45 -14.59
CA CYS A 170 -7.73 -10.47 -14.88
C CYS A 170 -6.95 -11.24 -13.81
N THR A 171 -5.87 -11.92 -14.19
CA THR A 171 -4.87 -12.39 -13.22
C THR A 171 -4.08 -11.22 -12.66
N TYR A 172 -3.41 -11.39 -11.51
CA TYR A 172 -2.46 -10.39 -10.98
C TYR A 172 -1.47 -9.89 -12.04
N ASN A 173 -0.83 -10.81 -12.77
CA ASN A 173 0.13 -10.47 -13.82
C ASN A 173 -0.51 -9.75 -15.01
N GLY A 174 -1.80 -9.97 -15.26
CA GLY A 174 -2.59 -9.21 -16.24
C GLY A 174 -2.83 -7.79 -15.76
N ILE A 175 -3.23 -7.60 -14.50
CA ILE A 175 -3.49 -6.28 -13.91
C ILE A 175 -2.25 -5.39 -13.94
N ILE A 176 -1.11 -5.87 -13.45
CA ILE A 176 0.07 -5.02 -13.28
C ILE A 176 0.67 -4.53 -14.62
N LYS A 177 0.30 -5.17 -15.74
CA LYS A 177 0.69 -4.75 -17.10
C LYS A 177 -0.23 -3.67 -17.69
N GLN A 178 -1.36 -3.38 -17.05
CA GLN A 178 -2.35 -2.40 -17.49
C GLN A 178 -2.15 -0.99 -16.92
#